data_AF-A0A3G8XKK2-F1
#
_entry.id   AF-A0A3G8XKK2-F1
#
_cell.length_a   1.000
_cell.length_b   1.000
_cell.length_c   1.000
_cell.angle_alpha   90.00
_cell.angle_beta   90.00
_cell.angle_gamma   90.00
#
_symmetry.space_group_name_H-M   'P 1'
#
loop_
_entity.id
_entity.type
_entity.pdbx_description
1 polymer ?
#
loop_
_entity_poly.entity_id
_entity_poly.type
_entity_poly.pdbx_seq_one_letter_code
_entity_poly.pdbx_strand_id
1 'polypeptide(L)'
;MENQEFNNSATVIASDNTSMDLRTVSSGKEQHRMSMRDILLNDEKDFEDAEIYYPSKMNSHQDKEKVETKVVQPFFMPSNELVLPASELDSGDSHVPSPFILANTIEVPLQHLQNDCIIPVFSKDNEKTIAHQEFIEVIMEAVTKVFPHHTISPAEIRVSHQIKGRTPDAIYLNAKDLLDHQKTIYYERMAFIIRIPSIKDFINGNELSLTIGGVRAYNQENLYGKKNMEKFRFFIGFQNKVCCNMCISTDGFLEDLRASTIEELQSKALQVMQKYNAELHLMEMKELTQVYLTEHQFAQLIGKSRLYQHLPKFEKQRIPLLNFNDSHINTIAKDYYEDQNFSRMEDGRINLWDVFNLFTQANKSSYIDTFLDRNLNAFEFSKGVQKALNCSSPYNWFLS
;
A
#
# COMPACT_ATOMS: atom_id res chain seq x y z
N MET A 1 -51.68 -11.06 -64.12
CA MET A 1 -52.01 -10.22 -62.94
C MET A 1 -50.84 -10.40 -61.99
N GLU A 2 -49.72 -9.73 -62.29
CA GLU A 2 -49.38 -8.35 -61.96
C GLU A 2 -48.64 -8.25 -60.62
N ASN A 3 -47.45 -7.66 -60.74
CA ASN A 3 -46.53 -7.24 -59.68
C ASN A 3 -47.15 -6.18 -58.77
N GLN A 4 -46.65 -6.09 -57.54
CA GLN A 4 -46.39 -4.84 -56.80
C GLN A 4 -45.63 -5.24 -55.51
N GLU A 5 -44.31 -5.07 -55.39
CA GLU A 5 -43.57 -3.81 -55.17
C GLU A 5 -44.11 -2.99 -53.99
N PHE A 6 -43.37 -3.01 -52.87
CA PHE A 6 -43.37 -1.91 -51.91
C PHE A 6 -42.11 -1.08 -52.11
N ASN A 7 -42.38 0.22 -52.20
CA ASN A 7 -41.55 1.27 -52.76
C ASN A 7 -40.40 1.72 -51.85
N ASN A 8 -39.36 2.18 -52.53
CA ASN A 8 -38.25 3.00 -52.06
C ASN A 8 -38.72 4.32 -51.40
N SER A 9 -37.91 4.84 -50.48
CA SER A 9 -37.52 6.25 -50.49
C SER A 9 -36.19 6.44 -49.78
N ALA A 10 -35.19 6.77 -50.59
CA ALA A 10 -33.90 7.32 -50.18
C ALA A 10 -33.96 8.86 -50.17
N THR A 11 -32.83 9.48 -49.81
CA THR A 11 -32.38 10.85 -50.18
C THR A 11 -32.91 11.99 -49.28
N VAL A 12 -32.22 13.09 -48.92
CA VAL A 12 -31.03 13.82 -49.43
C VAL A 12 -30.38 14.61 -48.26
N ILE A 13 -29.05 14.79 -48.36
CA ILE A 13 -28.19 15.83 -47.73
C ILE A 13 -28.13 17.06 -48.65
N ALA A 14 -28.37 18.30 -48.17
CA ALA A 14 -27.91 19.59 -48.74
C ALA A 14 -28.57 20.76 -47.96
N SER A 15 -27.86 21.65 -47.25
CA SER A 15 -27.02 22.79 -47.69
C SER A 15 -27.79 23.95 -48.32
N ASP A 16 -27.86 25.09 -47.61
CA ASP A 16 -27.49 26.46 -48.04
C ASP A 16 -28.21 27.50 -47.15
N ASN A 17 -27.51 28.34 -46.39
CA ASN A 17 -26.78 29.57 -46.77
C ASN A 17 -27.69 30.71 -47.28
N THR A 18 -27.77 31.79 -46.48
CA THR A 18 -27.53 33.21 -46.84
C THR A 18 -28.00 34.10 -45.66
N SER A 19 -27.10 34.78 -44.96
CA SER A 19 -26.50 36.10 -45.27
C SER A 19 -27.34 37.28 -44.78
N MET A 20 -26.80 38.04 -43.81
CA MET A 20 -26.91 39.49 -43.81
C MET A 20 -25.72 40.14 -43.08
N ASP A 21 -25.08 41.02 -43.84
CA ASP A 21 -23.88 41.84 -43.64
C ASP A 21 -23.99 42.88 -42.49
N LEU A 22 -22.94 43.10 -41.68
CA LEU A 22 -21.79 43.99 -41.89
C LEU A 22 -22.14 45.50 -41.94
N ARG A 23 -21.86 46.22 -40.83
CA ARG A 23 -21.33 47.60 -40.86
C ARG A 23 -20.30 47.84 -39.76
N THR A 24 -19.12 48.18 -40.26
CA THR A 24 -17.89 48.62 -39.61
C THR A 24 -17.96 50.10 -39.22
N VAL A 25 -17.44 50.50 -38.04
CA VAL A 25 -16.55 51.68 -37.90
C VAL A 25 -15.54 51.42 -36.78
N SER A 26 -14.28 51.70 -37.12
CA SER A 26 -13.01 51.59 -36.40
C SER A 26 -12.81 52.65 -35.31
N SER A 27 -12.12 52.29 -34.22
CA SER A 27 -10.93 53.03 -33.74
C SER A 27 -10.13 52.27 -32.67
N GLY A 28 -8.86 51.99 -32.97
CA GLY A 28 -7.74 52.24 -32.05
C GLY A 28 -7.27 51.18 -31.04
N LYS A 29 -6.07 50.64 -31.34
CA LYS A 29 -4.98 50.21 -30.44
C LYS A 29 -5.00 48.79 -29.86
N GLU A 30 -4.08 47.98 -30.40
CA GLU A 30 -3.58 46.71 -29.88
C GLU A 30 -3.11 46.84 -28.42
N GLN A 31 -3.60 45.96 -27.55
CA GLN A 31 -3.06 45.75 -26.21
C GLN A 31 -2.56 44.32 -26.08
N HIS A 32 -1.23 44.20 -25.99
CA HIS A 32 -0.50 43.01 -25.65
C HIS A 32 -0.83 42.58 -24.21
N ARG A 33 -1.25 41.32 -24.03
CA ARG A 33 -1.52 40.74 -22.70
C ARG A 33 -0.24 40.04 -22.22
N MET A 34 0.55 40.74 -21.42
CA MET A 34 1.82 40.27 -20.85
C MET A 34 1.60 39.28 -19.69
N SER A 35 2.56 38.37 -19.50
CA SER A 35 2.47 37.27 -18.52
C SER A 35 2.96 37.72 -17.14
N MET A 36 2.56 37.02 -16.08
CA MET A 36 2.90 37.34 -14.68
C MET A 36 4.41 37.36 -14.35
N ARG A 37 5.29 37.02 -15.30
CA ARG A 37 6.74 37.19 -15.15
C ARG A 37 7.19 38.65 -15.27
N ASP A 38 6.41 39.52 -15.92
CA ASP A 38 6.80 40.91 -16.19
C ASP A 38 6.37 41.90 -15.09
N ILE A 39 5.69 41.41 -14.05
CA ILE A 39 5.22 42.21 -12.89
C ILE A 39 6.25 42.20 -11.74
N LEU A 40 7.21 41.27 -11.76
CA LEU A 40 8.16 41.03 -10.65
C LEU A 40 9.53 41.69 -10.83
N LEU A 41 9.75 42.48 -11.89
CA LEU A 41 11.06 43.03 -12.25
C LEU A 41 11.14 44.56 -12.21
N ASN A 42 10.19 45.26 -11.59
CA ASN A 42 10.10 46.73 -11.67
C ASN A 42 10.00 47.45 -10.31
N ASP A 43 10.68 46.96 -9.27
CA ASP A 43 10.91 47.74 -8.05
C ASP A 43 12.40 47.68 -7.66
N GLU A 44 13.20 48.57 -8.26
CA GLU A 44 14.48 48.98 -7.69
C GLU A 44 14.21 49.98 -6.55
N LYS A 45 14.51 49.59 -5.31
CA LYS A 45 15.11 50.45 -4.27
C LYS A 45 15.52 49.66 -3.02
N ASP A 46 16.83 49.72 -2.77
CA ASP A 46 17.56 49.64 -1.50
C ASP A 46 17.37 48.40 -0.60
N PHE A 47 18.22 47.38 -0.81
CA PHE A 47 18.66 46.47 0.26
C PHE A 47 20.18 46.24 0.15
N GLU A 48 20.87 46.44 1.26
CA GLU A 48 22.33 46.27 1.40
C GLU A 48 22.74 44.81 1.13
N ASP A 49 23.71 44.61 0.23
CA ASP A 49 24.27 43.32 -0.14
C ASP A 49 25.10 42.72 1.02
N ALA A 50 24.62 41.62 1.60
CA ALA A 50 25.42 40.78 2.47
C ALA A 50 26.29 39.84 1.62
N GLU A 51 27.58 40.15 1.49
CA GLU A 51 28.57 39.30 0.81
C GLU A 51 28.76 37.97 1.55
N ILE A 52 28.28 36.87 0.95
CA ILE A 52 28.56 35.51 1.43
C ILE A 52 29.85 35.01 0.77
N TYR A 53 30.92 34.98 1.57
CA TYR A 53 32.26 34.54 1.18
C TYR A 53 32.40 33.01 1.19
N TYR A 54 32.77 32.40 0.06
CA TYR A 54 33.13 30.98 -0.05
C TYR A 54 34.63 30.83 -0.35
N PRO A 55 35.48 30.41 0.61
CA PRO A 55 36.88 30.16 0.31
C PRO A 55 37.10 28.72 -0.18
N SER A 56 37.47 28.59 -1.45
CA SER A 56 38.04 27.38 -2.04
C SER A 56 39.52 27.57 -2.39
N LYS A 57 40.38 26.79 -1.72
CA LYS A 57 41.73 26.31 -2.11
C LYS A 57 42.98 27.25 -2.08
N MET A 58 43.89 26.86 -1.17
CA MET A 58 45.34 26.55 -1.37
C MET A 58 46.43 27.62 -1.08
N ASN A 59 47.32 27.32 -0.11
CA ASN A 59 48.80 27.50 -0.09
C ASN A 59 49.34 27.03 1.29
N SER A 60 50.15 25.96 1.41
CA SER A 60 51.61 25.79 1.19
C SER A 60 52.50 26.11 2.43
N HIS A 61 53.02 25.05 3.08
CA HIS A 61 54.24 24.91 3.94
C HIS A 61 54.43 25.88 5.16
N GLN A 62 54.94 25.51 6.35
CA GLN A 62 55.87 24.49 6.83
C GLN A 62 55.82 24.39 8.40
N ASP A 63 56.07 23.18 8.92
CA ASP A 63 56.76 22.83 10.19
C ASP A 63 56.23 23.17 11.61
N LYS A 64 55.81 22.08 12.30
CA LYS A 64 56.28 21.53 13.61
C LYS A 64 55.21 21.24 14.68
N GLU A 65 55.44 20.06 15.27
CA GLU A 65 54.97 19.50 16.54
C GLU A 65 53.67 18.67 16.58
N LYS A 66 53.87 17.43 17.05
CA LYS A 66 52.87 16.38 17.30
C LYS A 66 51.97 16.78 18.46
N VAL A 67 50.67 16.82 18.23
CA VAL A 67 49.66 16.75 19.29
C VAL A 67 48.58 15.78 18.84
N GLU A 68 48.36 14.73 19.63
CA GLU A 68 47.29 13.76 19.47
C GLU A 68 45.92 14.44 19.58
N THR A 69 45.20 14.56 18.47
CA THR A 69 43.81 14.99 18.47
C THR A 69 42.89 13.79 18.72
N LYS A 70 42.44 13.67 19.97
CA LYS A 70 41.20 12.95 20.32
C LYS A 70 40.05 13.58 19.55
N VAL A 71 39.48 12.84 18.59
CA VAL A 71 38.14 13.11 18.04
C VAL A 71 37.25 11.91 18.32
N VAL A 72 36.45 12.14 19.34
CA VAL A 72 35.25 11.49 19.84
C VAL A 72 34.53 10.60 18.81
N GLN A 73 34.54 9.29 19.08
CA GLN A 73 33.60 8.33 18.47
C GLN A 73 32.17 8.67 18.90
N PRO A 74 31.15 8.53 18.03
CA PRO A 74 29.77 8.55 18.48
C PRO A 74 29.56 7.38 19.46
N PHE A 75 29.13 7.77 20.66
CA PHE A 75 28.92 6.90 21.81
C PHE A 75 27.86 5.84 21.47
N PHE A 76 28.31 4.60 21.30
CA PHE A 76 27.44 3.42 21.27
C PHE A 76 26.73 3.31 22.63
N MET A 77 25.41 3.46 22.65
CA MET A 77 24.61 2.94 23.77
C MET A 77 24.37 1.43 23.53
N PRO A 78 24.56 0.58 24.55
CA PRO A 78 24.31 -0.85 24.42
C PRO A 78 22.80 -1.09 24.50
N SER A 79 22.17 -1.33 23.35
CA SER A 79 20.87 -1.99 23.29
C SER A 79 21.10 -3.45 23.66
N ASN A 80 20.83 -3.80 24.90
CA ASN A 80 20.73 -5.19 25.32
C ASN A 80 19.39 -5.76 24.83
N GLU A 81 19.24 -5.89 23.50
CA GLU A 81 18.23 -6.71 22.85
C GLU A 81 18.95 -7.48 21.74
N LEU A 82 19.13 -8.78 21.99
CA LEU A 82 19.67 -9.72 21.01
C LEU A 82 18.72 -9.73 19.80
N VAL A 83 19.08 -9.01 18.74
CA VAL A 83 18.54 -9.25 17.41
C VAL A 83 19.12 -10.59 16.96
N LEU A 84 18.34 -11.66 17.12
CA LEU A 84 18.68 -12.95 16.55
C LEU A 84 18.63 -12.85 15.02
N PRO A 85 19.64 -13.36 14.30
CA PRO A 85 19.55 -13.56 12.86
C PRO A 85 18.42 -14.57 12.57
N ALA A 86 17.61 -14.26 11.56
CA ALA A 86 16.62 -15.20 11.04
C ALA A 86 17.33 -16.33 10.26
N SER A 87 17.85 -17.31 10.98
CA SER A 87 18.22 -18.62 10.46
C SER A 87 18.45 -19.57 11.63
N GLU A 88 17.76 -20.71 11.61
CA GLU A 88 17.82 -21.86 12.55
C GLU A 88 16.76 -21.94 13.66
N LEU A 89 15.54 -22.34 13.27
CA LEU A 89 14.59 -23.15 14.06
C LEU A 89 13.77 -23.97 13.05
N ASP A 90 13.39 -25.22 13.22
CA ASP A 90 13.97 -26.42 13.82
C ASP A 90 13.15 -27.55 13.17
N SER A 91 13.78 -28.70 13.02
CA SER A 91 13.12 -29.98 12.73
C SER A 91 12.13 -30.37 13.84
N GLY A 92 10.85 -30.56 13.51
CA GLY A 92 9.90 -31.24 14.40
C GLY A 92 8.57 -30.52 14.60
N ASP A 93 7.57 -30.96 13.84
CA ASP A 93 6.12 -30.95 14.08
C ASP A 93 5.55 -30.05 15.22
N SER A 94 5.44 -28.75 14.94
CA SER A 94 4.31 -27.89 15.32
C SER A 94 4.48 -26.56 14.58
N HIS A 95 4.04 -26.50 13.31
CA HIS A 95 4.27 -25.34 12.46
C HIS A 95 3.38 -24.17 12.94
N VAL A 96 3.90 -23.33 13.84
CA VAL A 96 3.28 -22.03 14.10
C VAL A 96 3.34 -21.25 12.78
N PRO A 97 2.19 -20.84 12.22
CA PRO A 97 2.18 -20.12 10.96
C PRO A 97 2.97 -18.80 11.10
N SER A 98 3.76 -18.44 10.08
CA SER A 98 4.34 -17.10 10.01
C SER A 98 3.21 -16.06 10.07
N PRO A 99 3.37 -14.97 10.84
CA PRO A 99 2.42 -13.86 10.82
C PRO A 99 2.19 -13.32 9.41
N PHE A 100 0.99 -12.82 9.11
CA PHE A 100 0.67 -12.22 7.81
C PHE A 100 1.40 -10.88 7.57
N ILE A 101 1.82 -10.21 8.65
CA ILE A 101 2.64 -9.00 8.63
C ILE A 101 3.67 -9.04 9.76
N LEU A 102 4.92 -8.71 9.42
CA LEU A 102 6.06 -8.85 10.33
C LEU A 102 6.58 -7.50 10.83
N ALA A 103 6.71 -6.52 9.93
CA ALA A 103 7.42 -5.28 10.27
C ALA A 103 6.75 -4.47 11.37
N ASN A 104 7.50 -4.23 12.46
CA ASN A 104 7.15 -3.30 13.54
C ASN A 104 5.74 -3.52 14.13
N THR A 105 5.29 -4.77 14.15
CA THR A 105 3.99 -5.14 14.69
C THR A 105 4.12 -6.14 15.82
N ILE A 106 3.15 -6.11 16.74
CA ILE A 106 2.99 -7.10 17.79
C ILE A 106 1.61 -7.75 17.67
N GLU A 107 1.51 -9.01 18.07
CA GLU A 107 0.25 -9.74 18.13
C GLU A 107 -0.44 -9.41 19.44
N VAL A 108 -1.74 -9.16 19.38
CA VAL A 108 -2.56 -8.89 20.56
C VAL A 108 -3.88 -9.67 20.47
N PRO A 109 -4.39 -10.21 21.59
CA PRO A 109 -5.71 -10.82 21.60
C PRO A 109 -6.81 -9.75 21.51
N LEU A 110 -7.99 -10.11 21.00
CA LEU A 110 -9.13 -9.19 20.91
C LEU A 110 -9.51 -8.62 22.30
N GLN A 111 -9.41 -9.43 23.34
CA GLN A 111 -9.71 -9.04 24.72
C GLN A 111 -8.81 -7.90 25.23
N HIS A 112 -7.56 -7.83 24.75
CA HIS A 112 -6.65 -6.73 25.10
C HIS A 112 -7.16 -5.39 24.56
N LEU A 113 -7.65 -5.39 23.32
CA LEU A 113 -8.25 -4.20 22.71
C LEU A 113 -9.55 -3.78 23.40
N GLN A 114 -10.32 -4.75 23.92
CA GLN A 114 -11.58 -4.50 24.62
C GLN A 114 -11.40 -3.96 26.04
N ASN A 115 -10.46 -4.55 26.81
CA ASN A 115 -10.39 -4.34 28.26
C ASN A 115 -9.25 -3.41 28.70
N ASP A 116 -8.15 -3.37 27.93
CA ASP A 116 -6.92 -2.68 28.36
C ASP A 116 -6.66 -1.39 27.58
N CYS A 117 -7.24 -1.26 26.38
CA CYS A 117 -7.02 -0.11 25.50
C CYS A 117 -8.07 0.99 25.69
N ILE A 118 -7.61 2.24 25.76
CA ILE A 118 -8.51 3.41 25.68
C ILE A 118 -8.94 3.68 24.23
N ILE A 119 -10.07 4.37 24.07
CA ILE A 119 -10.61 4.73 22.76
C ILE A 119 -10.35 6.22 22.51
N PRO A 120 -9.65 6.59 21.43
CA PRO A 120 -9.48 7.98 21.03
C PRO A 120 -10.82 8.65 20.71
N VAL A 121 -10.90 9.96 20.98
CA VAL A 121 -12.08 10.80 20.72
C VAL A 121 -11.73 11.97 19.80
N PHE A 122 -12.72 12.52 19.12
CA PHE A 122 -12.59 13.77 18.37
C PHE A 122 -12.58 14.96 19.34
N SER A 123 -11.59 15.84 19.22
CA SER A 123 -11.31 16.85 20.24
C SER A 123 -12.33 17.98 20.30
N LYS A 124 -13.03 18.28 19.19
CA LYS A 124 -13.96 19.44 19.14
C LYS A 124 -15.35 19.14 19.67
N ASP A 125 -15.82 17.91 19.52
CA ASP A 125 -17.17 17.47 19.90
C ASP A 125 -17.13 16.32 20.93
N ASN A 126 -15.94 15.85 21.29
CA ASN A 126 -15.72 14.78 22.26
C ASN A 126 -16.45 13.48 21.91
N GLU A 127 -16.71 13.26 20.61
CA GLU A 127 -17.33 12.03 20.14
C GLU A 127 -16.30 10.91 20.04
N LYS A 128 -16.67 9.70 20.46
CA LYS A 128 -15.80 8.53 20.32
C LYS A 128 -15.61 8.16 18.85
N THR A 129 -14.39 7.74 18.53
CA THR A 129 -14.10 7.03 17.28
C THR A 129 -14.73 5.63 17.32
N ILE A 130 -14.93 5.02 16.15
CA ILE A 130 -15.18 3.58 16.08
C ILE A 130 -13.91 2.86 16.54
N ALA A 131 -13.97 2.02 17.55
CA ALA A 131 -12.78 1.39 18.11
C ALA A 131 -12.24 0.25 17.23
N HIS A 132 -10.99 -0.16 17.44
CA HIS A 132 -10.40 -1.30 16.73
C HIS A 132 -11.20 -2.59 16.92
N GLN A 133 -11.60 -2.89 18.16
CA GLN A 133 -12.42 -4.05 18.51
C GLN A 133 -13.82 -3.99 17.87
N GLU A 134 -14.45 -2.82 17.84
CA GLU A 134 -15.76 -2.63 17.21
C GLU A 134 -15.69 -2.92 15.70
N PHE A 135 -14.60 -2.52 15.05
CA PHE A 135 -14.35 -2.86 13.65
C PHE A 135 -14.14 -4.37 13.44
N ILE A 136 -13.36 -5.02 14.29
CA ILE A 136 -13.12 -6.47 14.16
C ILE A 136 -14.43 -7.25 14.36
N GLU A 137 -15.18 -6.93 15.41
CA GLU A 137 -16.45 -7.58 15.76
C GLU A 137 -17.49 -7.45 14.66
N VAL A 138 -17.70 -6.24 14.14
CA VAL A 138 -18.71 -6.03 13.09
C VAL A 138 -18.37 -6.78 11.80
N ILE A 139 -17.08 -6.92 11.49
CA ILE A 139 -16.63 -7.71 10.35
C ILE A 139 -16.77 -9.21 10.63
N MET A 140 -16.45 -9.71 11.84
CA MET A 140 -16.71 -11.11 12.21
C MET A 140 -18.19 -11.47 12.11
N GLU A 141 -19.08 -10.58 12.55
CA GLU A 141 -20.53 -10.76 12.36
C GLU A 141 -20.92 -10.80 10.89
N ALA A 142 -20.37 -9.89 10.08
CA ALA A 142 -20.63 -9.84 8.64
C ALA A 142 -20.16 -11.12 7.94
N VAL A 143 -18.98 -11.62 8.29
CA VAL A 143 -18.42 -12.89 7.80
C VAL A 143 -19.33 -14.06 8.17
N THR A 144 -19.82 -14.11 9.42
CA THR A 144 -20.74 -15.16 9.88
C THR A 144 -22.07 -15.12 9.11
N LYS A 145 -22.57 -13.93 8.76
CA LYS A 145 -23.80 -13.76 7.96
C LYS A 145 -23.61 -14.25 6.51
N VAL A 146 -22.46 -13.98 5.90
CA VAL A 146 -22.18 -14.37 4.50
C VAL A 146 -21.80 -15.85 4.39
N PHE A 147 -21.11 -16.40 5.39
CA PHE A 147 -20.61 -17.78 5.39
C PHE A 147 -21.13 -18.62 6.57
N PRO A 148 -22.46 -18.75 6.74
CA PRO A 148 -23.08 -19.32 7.96
C PRO A 148 -22.78 -20.80 8.20
N HIS A 149 -22.39 -21.54 7.16
CA HIS A 149 -22.11 -22.98 7.24
C HIS A 149 -20.62 -23.32 7.17
N HIS A 150 -19.76 -22.32 7.26
CA HIS A 150 -18.32 -22.49 7.16
C HIS A 150 -17.65 -22.38 8.52
N THR A 151 -16.49 -23.01 8.66
CA THR A 151 -15.65 -22.84 9.85
C THR A 151 -14.93 -21.50 9.74
N ILE A 152 -15.12 -20.64 10.73
CA ILE A 152 -14.51 -19.31 10.80
C ILE A 152 -13.50 -19.32 11.95
N SER A 153 -12.25 -19.00 11.65
CA SER A 153 -11.18 -18.86 12.65
C SER A 153 -11.37 -17.58 13.47
N PRO A 154 -10.86 -17.53 14.72
CA PRO A 154 -10.76 -16.27 15.44
C PRO A 154 -9.88 -15.27 14.68
N ALA A 155 -10.10 -13.98 14.91
CA ALA A 155 -9.31 -12.92 14.28
C ALA A 155 -7.84 -12.97 14.77
N GLU A 156 -6.89 -13.01 13.84
CA GLU A 156 -5.48 -12.74 14.11
C GLU A 156 -5.25 -11.24 13.98
N ILE A 157 -4.73 -10.60 15.03
CA ILE A 157 -4.67 -9.14 15.15
C ILE A 157 -3.22 -8.71 15.34
N ARG A 158 -2.79 -7.74 14.55
CA ARG A 158 -1.46 -7.14 14.56
C ARG A 158 -1.57 -5.65 14.75
N VAL A 159 -0.91 -5.11 15.76
CA VAL A 159 -0.94 -3.67 16.09
C VAL A 159 0.46 -3.07 16.02
N SER A 160 0.54 -1.77 15.75
CA SER A 160 1.79 -1.01 15.79
C SER A 160 1.58 0.37 16.38
N HIS A 161 2.69 1.07 16.67
CA HIS A 161 2.69 2.44 17.20
C HIS A 161 1.86 2.56 18.48
N GLN A 162 2.35 1.93 19.55
CA GLN A 162 1.73 2.02 20.86
C GLN A 162 1.81 3.45 21.39
N ILE A 163 0.66 4.04 21.68
CA ILE A 163 0.55 5.34 22.32
C ILE A 163 0.31 5.11 23.81
N LYS A 164 1.17 5.69 24.64
CA LYS A 164 1.08 5.60 26.10
C LYS A 164 0.65 6.95 26.66
N GLY A 165 -0.45 6.94 27.38
CA GLY A 165 -0.95 8.07 28.16
C GLY A 165 -0.90 7.79 29.66
N ARG A 166 -1.45 8.73 30.42
CA ARG A 166 -1.54 8.65 31.88
C ARG A 166 -2.86 9.22 32.38
N THR A 167 -3.35 8.69 33.49
CA THR A 167 -4.55 9.20 34.14
C THR A 167 -4.32 10.59 34.76
N PRO A 168 -5.38 11.40 34.97
CA PRO A 168 -5.23 12.77 35.46
C PRO A 168 -4.54 12.90 36.82
N ASP A 169 -4.69 11.91 37.70
CA ASP A 169 -4.05 11.84 39.01
C ASP A 169 -2.52 11.60 38.95
N ALA A 170 -2.01 11.18 37.79
CA ALA A 170 -0.61 10.77 37.61
C ALA A 170 0.19 11.69 36.66
N ILE A 171 -0.35 12.86 36.30
CA ILE A 171 0.26 13.79 35.31
C ILE A 171 1.69 14.19 35.69
N TYR A 172 1.97 14.36 36.99
CA TYR A 172 3.28 14.83 37.48
C TYR A 172 4.22 13.70 37.88
N LEU A 173 3.78 12.43 37.82
CA LEU A 173 4.63 11.28 38.09
C LEU A 173 5.58 11.02 36.92
N ASN A 174 6.82 10.65 37.23
CA ASN A 174 7.76 10.20 36.20
C ASN A 174 7.32 8.84 35.66
N ALA A 175 7.76 8.51 34.44
CA ALA A 175 7.38 7.26 33.78
C ALA A 175 7.70 5.99 34.61
N LYS A 176 8.75 6.04 35.45
CA LYS A 176 9.17 4.93 36.33
C LYS A 176 8.28 4.77 37.56
N ASP A 177 7.61 5.84 37.97
CA ASP A 177 6.81 5.92 39.19
C ASP A 177 5.31 5.69 38.91
N LEU A 178 4.94 5.52 37.63
CA LEU A 178 3.58 5.22 37.20
C LEU A 178 3.18 3.79 37.56
N LEU A 179 2.10 3.67 38.33
CA LEU A 179 1.42 2.40 38.56
C LEU A 179 0.71 1.95 37.28
N ASP A 180 0.46 0.65 37.13
CA ASP A 180 -0.10 0.13 35.87
C ASP A 180 -1.51 0.65 35.57
N HIS A 181 -2.35 0.83 36.60
CA HIS A 181 -3.68 1.45 36.45
C HIS A 181 -3.62 2.94 36.07
N GLN A 182 -2.47 3.59 36.26
CA GLN A 182 -2.26 4.99 35.89
C GLN A 182 -1.74 5.14 34.45
N LYS A 183 -1.38 4.04 33.80
CA LYS A 183 -0.95 4.03 32.40
C LYS A 183 -2.16 3.73 31.53
N THR A 184 -2.38 4.56 30.53
CA THR A 184 -3.37 4.27 29.48
C THR A 184 -2.64 3.91 28.20
N ILE A 185 -3.20 2.99 27.43
CA ILE A 185 -2.60 2.57 26.17
C ILE A 185 -3.65 2.52 25.07
N TYR A 186 -3.22 2.81 23.86
CA TYR A 186 -3.92 2.40 22.65
C TYR A 186 -2.89 2.25 21.54
N TYR A 187 -3.30 1.68 20.40
CA TYR A 187 -2.45 1.53 19.23
C TYR A 187 -2.94 2.46 18.14
N GLU A 188 -2.03 3.18 17.50
CA GLU A 188 -2.38 4.07 16.40
C GLU A 188 -2.85 3.27 15.18
N ARG A 189 -2.31 2.06 14.96
CA ARG A 189 -2.60 1.24 13.78
C ARG A 189 -2.88 -0.20 14.15
N MET A 190 -3.90 -0.76 13.54
CA MET A 190 -4.32 -2.15 13.70
C MET A 190 -4.63 -2.75 12.32
N ALA A 191 -4.15 -3.99 12.13
CA ALA A 191 -4.52 -4.85 11.03
C ALA A 191 -5.05 -6.16 11.61
N PHE A 192 -6.04 -6.77 10.98
CA PHE A 192 -6.52 -8.08 11.38
C PHE A 192 -6.92 -8.92 10.17
N ILE A 193 -6.91 -10.23 10.36
CA ILE A 193 -7.42 -11.20 9.40
C ILE A 193 -8.28 -12.27 10.08
N ILE A 194 -9.29 -12.74 9.36
CA ILE A 194 -10.22 -13.81 9.73
C ILE A 194 -10.15 -14.84 8.60
N ARG A 195 -9.80 -16.06 8.95
CA ARG A 195 -9.65 -17.15 7.98
C ARG A 195 -10.92 -17.97 7.92
N ILE A 196 -11.26 -18.44 6.72
CA ILE A 196 -12.32 -19.41 6.46
C ILE A 196 -11.66 -20.68 5.89
N PRO A 197 -11.01 -21.50 6.74
CA PRO A 197 -10.20 -22.64 6.28
C PRO A 197 -10.98 -23.70 5.50
N SER A 198 -12.30 -23.73 5.61
CA SER A 198 -13.16 -24.62 4.83
C SER A 198 -13.27 -24.22 3.35
N ILE A 199 -13.05 -22.95 3.00
CA ILE A 199 -13.02 -22.48 1.61
C ILE A 199 -11.56 -22.42 1.19
N LYS A 200 -11.11 -23.44 0.47
CA LYS A 200 -9.71 -23.59 0.06
C LYS A 200 -9.56 -24.15 -1.34
N ASP A 201 -8.41 -23.85 -1.95
CA ASP A 201 -8.01 -24.35 -3.27
C ASP A 201 -6.48 -24.53 -3.28
N PHE A 202 -5.96 -25.21 -4.29
CA PHE A 202 -4.53 -25.44 -4.47
C PHE A 202 -4.03 -24.80 -5.77
N ILE A 203 -2.95 -24.03 -5.66
CA ILE A 203 -2.27 -23.41 -6.81
C ILE A 203 -0.79 -23.75 -6.75
N ASN A 204 -0.30 -24.45 -7.78
CA ASN A 204 1.09 -24.91 -7.85
C ASN A 204 1.55 -25.69 -6.60
N GLY A 205 0.66 -26.51 -6.02
CA GLY A 205 0.91 -27.26 -4.78
C GLY A 205 0.69 -26.47 -3.47
N ASN A 206 0.49 -25.15 -3.55
CA ASN A 206 0.25 -24.31 -2.37
C ASN A 206 -1.21 -24.34 -1.97
N GLU A 207 -1.52 -24.61 -0.69
CA GLU A 207 -2.88 -24.48 -0.17
C GLU A 207 -3.22 -23.00 0.07
N LEU A 208 -4.29 -22.53 -0.56
CA LEU A 208 -4.86 -21.21 -0.36
C LEU A 208 -6.13 -21.33 0.46
N SER A 209 -6.38 -20.41 1.38
CA SER A 209 -7.66 -20.33 2.12
C SER A 209 -8.26 -18.95 2.05
N LEU A 210 -9.57 -18.87 1.87
CA LEU A 210 -10.30 -17.61 1.84
C LEU A 210 -10.07 -16.88 3.17
N THR A 211 -9.70 -15.61 3.07
CA THR A 211 -9.32 -14.77 4.20
C THR A 211 -9.90 -13.38 4.01
N ILE A 212 -10.53 -12.89 5.06
CA ILE A 212 -11.12 -11.55 5.15
C ILE A 212 -10.30 -10.75 6.15
N GLY A 213 -10.15 -9.46 5.96
CA GLY A 213 -9.45 -8.65 6.94
C GLY A 213 -9.67 -7.16 6.75
N GLY A 214 -9.01 -6.40 7.60
CA GLY A 214 -9.09 -4.95 7.56
C GLY A 214 -7.93 -4.26 8.23
N VAL A 215 -7.77 -3.00 7.90
CA VAL A 215 -6.81 -2.09 8.51
C VAL A 215 -7.54 -0.86 9.00
N ARG A 216 -7.21 -0.44 10.22
CA ARG A 216 -7.63 0.83 10.80
C ARG A 216 -6.43 1.56 11.36
N ALA A 217 -6.38 2.86 11.10
CA ALA A 217 -5.22 3.69 11.37
C ALA A 217 -5.67 5.08 11.83
N TYR A 218 -5.56 5.38 13.13
CA TYR A 218 -6.01 6.65 13.73
C TYR A 218 -5.20 7.85 13.24
N ASN A 219 -3.94 7.66 12.80
CA ASN A 219 -3.14 8.72 12.15
C ASN A 219 -3.71 9.21 10.83
N GLN A 220 -4.59 8.43 10.19
CA GLN A 220 -5.26 8.84 8.96
C GLN A 220 -6.51 9.69 9.24
N GLU A 221 -6.90 9.79 10.52
CA GLU A 221 -8.00 10.62 11.01
C GLU A 221 -7.50 11.97 11.54
N ASN A 222 -8.33 13.00 11.38
CA ASN A 222 -8.09 14.28 12.02
C ASN A 222 -8.80 14.34 13.39
N LEU A 223 -8.20 13.70 14.40
CA LEU A 223 -8.75 13.66 15.77
C LEU A 223 -8.83 15.03 16.45
N TYR A 224 -8.16 16.07 15.92
CA TYR A 224 -8.30 17.45 16.38
C TYR A 224 -9.55 18.16 15.81
N GLY A 225 -10.23 17.51 14.88
CA GLY A 225 -11.44 17.98 14.22
C GLY A 225 -12.73 17.65 14.99
N LYS A 226 -13.85 17.86 14.29
CA LYS A 226 -15.14 17.28 14.62
C LYS A 226 -15.23 15.88 14.00
N LYS A 227 -16.06 15.01 14.57
CA LYS A 227 -16.33 13.70 14.00
C LYS A 227 -16.89 13.84 12.59
N ASN A 228 -16.25 13.13 11.68
CA ASN A 228 -16.65 12.99 10.29
C ASN A 228 -16.72 11.48 9.98
N MET A 229 -16.93 11.14 8.71
CA MET A 229 -16.73 9.75 8.27
C MET A 229 -15.28 9.33 8.52
N GLU A 230 -15.13 8.24 9.25
CA GLU A 230 -13.86 7.61 9.58
C GLU A 230 -13.45 6.67 8.45
N LYS A 231 -12.15 6.48 8.24
CA LYS A 231 -11.57 5.67 7.18
C LYS A 231 -11.16 4.30 7.70
N PHE A 232 -11.49 3.31 6.90
CA PHE A 232 -11.12 1.92 7.10
C PHE A 232 -10.65 1.36 5.78
N ARG A 233 -9.84 0.31 5.85
CA ARG A 233 -9.56 -0.53 4.71
C ARG A 233 -10.12 -1.90 4.99
N PHE A 234 -10.77 -2.47 3.99
CA PHE A 234 -11.37 -3.79 4.09
C PHE A 234 -10.96 -4.62 2.88
N PHE A 235 -10.72 -5.92 3.10
CA PHE A 235 -10.44 -6.81 1.99
C PHE A 235 -10.99 -8.22 2.23
N ILE A 236 -11.22 -8.91 1.12
CA ILE A 236 -11.49 -10.34 1.01
C ILE A 236 -10.61 -10.88 -0.12
N GLY A 237 -9.96 -12.01 0.13
CA GLY A 237 -9.06 -12.63 -0.83
C GLY A 237 -8.60 -13.99 -0.32
N PHE A 238 -7.45 -14.45 -0.78
CA PHE A 238 -6.89 -15.72 -0.35
C PHE A 238 -5.58 -15.52 0.40
N GLN A 239 -5.31 -16.36 1.39
CA GLN A 239 -3.98 -16.46 2.00
C GLN A 239 -3.29 -17.72 1.48
N ASN A 240 -2.09 -17.58 0.92
CA ASN A 240 -1.23 -18.71 0.61
C ASN A 240 -0.63 -19.24 1.93
N LYS A 241 -0.92 -20.49 2.32
CA LYS A 241 -0.47 -21.04 3.61
C LYS A 241 1.04 -21.28 3.71
N VAL A 242 1.74 -21.47 2.59
CA VAL A 242 3.18 -21.73 2.59
C VAL A 242 3.94 -20.52 3.14
N CYS A 243 3.61 -19.34 2.66
CA CYS A 243 4.24 -18.09 3.05
C CYS A 243 3.33 -17.19 3.88
N CYS A 244 2.08 -17.54 4.14
CA CYS A 244 1.09 -16.67 4.80
C CYS A 244 0.87 -15.30 4.10
N ASN A 245 1.20 -15.21 2.81
CA ASN A 245 1.02 -14.01 1.98
C ASN A 245 -0.46 -13.79 1.66
N MET A 246 -0.87 -12.52 1.62
CA MET A 246 -2.24 -12.13 1.26
C MET A 246 -2.34 -11.88 -0.25
N CYS A 247 -3.13 -12.71 -0.92
CA CYS A 247 -3.49 -12.58 -2.32
C CYS A 247 -4.80 -11.78 -2.42
N ILE A 248 -4.70 -10.54 -2.89
CA ILE A 248 -5.81 -9.57 -2.91
C ILE A 248 -6.05 -9.12 -4.35
N SER A 249 -7.32 -9.14 -4.78
CA SER A 249 -7.76 -8.63 -6.07
C SER A 249 -8.53 -7.31 -5.93
N THR A 250 -8.71 -6.61 -7.05
CA THR A 250 -9.34 -5.29 -7.09
C THR A 250 -10.81 -5.32 -6.63
N ASP A 251 -11.57 -6.35 -6.99
CA ASP A 251 -12.96 -6.53 -6.56
C ASP A 251 -13.11 -7.03 -5.12
N GLY A 252 -12.02 -7.54 -4.55
CA GLY A 252 -11.91 -7.98 -3.17
C GLY A 252 -11.35 -6.92 -2.23
N PHE A 253 -10.95 -5.72 -2.71
CA PHE A 253 -10.34 -4.68 -1.88
C PHE A 253 -11.14 -3.38 -1.89
N LEU A 254 -11.35 -2.81 -0.71
CA LEU A 254 -11.89 -1.48 -0.54
C LEU A 254 -10.90 -0.61 0.24
N GLU A 255 -10.15 0.21 -0.50
CA GLU A 255 -9.08 1.06 0.02
C GLU A 255 -9.60 2.22 0.90
N ASP A 256 -10.69 2.87 0.49
CA ASP A 256 -11.28 4.02 1.20
C ASP A 256 -12.71 3.67 1.65
N LEU A 257 -12.84 2.71 2.56
CA LEU A 257 -14.11 2.42 3.21
C LEU A 257 -14.36 3.51 4.25
N ARG A 258 -15.15 4.50 3.88
CA ARG A 258 -15.60 5.56 4.79
C ARG A 258 -16.86 5.17 5.52
N ALA A 259 -16.91 5.29 6.83
CA ALA A 259 -18.13 5.03 7.60
C ALA A 259 -18.25 5.98 8.80
N SER A 260 -19.48 6.42 9.06
CA SER A 260 -19.82 7.23 10.24
C SER A 260 -20.31 6.39 11.42
N THR A 261 -20.85 5.19 11.11
CA THR A 261 -21.48 4.27 12.05
C THR A 261 -21.01 2.83 11.81
N ILE A 262 -21.18 1.98 12.83
CA ILE A 262 -20.81 0.56 12.75
C ILE A 262 -21.72 -0.18 11.76
N GLU A 263 -22.98 0.21 11.67
CA GLU A 263 -23.95 -0.38 10.75
C GLU A 263 -23.60 -0.07 9.29
N GLU A 264 -23.17 1.16 9.00
CA GLU A 264 -22.69 1.55 7.67
C GLU A 264 -21.43 0.76 7.28
N LEU A 265 -20.51 0.58 8.23
CA LEU A 265 -19.30 -0.23 8.07
C LEU A 265 -19.65 -1.69 7.75
N GLN A 266 -20.59 -2.29 8.50
CA GLN A 266 -21.09 -3.64 8.25
C GLN A 266 -21.68 -3.78 6.85
N SER A 267 -22.57 -2.85 6.48
CA SER A 267 -23.27 -2.87 5.19
C SER A 267 -22.29 -2.80 4.01
N LYS A 268 -21.28 -1.92 4.09
CA LYS A 268 -20.25 -1.80 3.04
C LYS A 268 -19.39 -3.06 2.95
N ALA A 269 -18.99 -3.64 4.07
CA ALA A 269 -18.23 -4.89 4.08
C ALA A 269 -19.04 -6.05 3.49
N LEU A 270 -20.33 -6.17 3.82
CA LEU A 270 -21.24 -7.16 3.24
C LEU A 270 -21.32 -7.02 1.71
N GLN A 271 -21.45 -5.79 1.20
CA GLN A 271 -21.52 -5.55 -0.23
C GLN A 271 -20.24 -5.97 -0.97
N VAL A 272 -19.07 -5.72 -0.39
CA VAL A 272 -17.79 -6.16 -0.98
C VAL A 272 -17.72 -7.69 -0.99
N MET A 273 -18.02 -8.35 0.14
CA MET A 273 -17.99 -9.81 0.23
C MET A 273 -18.97 -10.49 -0.75
N GLN A 274 -20.14 -9.91 -0.98
CA GLN A 274 -21.14 -10.45 -1.90
C GLN A 274 -20.79 -10.22 -3.38
N LYS A 275 -20.03 -9.17 -3.70
CA LYS A 275 -19.60 -8.86 -5.07
C LYS A 275 -18.32 -9.57 -5.46
N TYR A 276 -17.49 -9.94 -4.49
CA TYR A 276 -16.19 -10.55 -4.71
C TYR A 276 -16.33 -11.89 -5.45
N ASN A 277 -15.67 -12.01 -6.61
CA ASN A 277 -15.68 -13.22 -7.42
C ASN A 277 -14.46 -14.09 -7.09
N ALA A 278 -14.63 -14.93 -6.07
CA ALA A 278 -13.58 -15.85 -5.61
C ALA A 278 -13.10 -16.82 -6.70
N GLU A 279 -13.99 -17.34 -7.53
CA GLU A 279 -13.65 -18.29 -8.60
C GLU A 279 -12.80 -17.62 -9.69
N LEU A 280 -13.20 -16.42 -10.13
CA LEU A 280 -12.41 -15.65 -11.10
C LEU A 280 -11.02 -15.34 -10.53
N HIS A 281 -10.93 -14.87 -9.29
CA HIS A 281 -9.64 -14.56 -8.67
C HIS A 281 -8.76 -15.82 -8.57
N LEU A 282 -9.30 -16.98 -8.18
CA LEU A 282 -8.57 -18.26 -8.19
C LEU A 282 -8.11 -18.66 -9.59
N MET A 283 -8.97 -18.53 -10.59
CA MET A 283 -8.63 -18.81 -11.98
C MET A 283 -7.48 -17.93 -12.45
N GLU A 284 -7.55 -16.61 -12.22
CA GLU A 284 -6.50 -15.67 -12.62
C GLU A 284 -5.17 -15.96 -11.93
N MET A 285 -5.18 -16.36 -10.66
CA MET A 285 -3.97 -16.81 -9.96
C MET A 285 -3.42 -18.12 -10.55
N LYS A 286 -4.29 -19.07 -10.92
CA LYS A 286 -3.87 -20.33 -11.58
C LYS A 286 -3.24 -20.06 -12.93
N GLU A 287 -3.73 -19.09 -13.71
CA GLU A 287 -3.13 -18.72 -15.00
C GLU A 287 -1.69 -18.20 -14.87
N LEU A 288 -1.32 -17.58 -13.74
CA LEU A 288 0.06 -17.11 -13.51
C LEU A 288 1.07 -18.26 -13.47
N THR A 289 0.63 -19.47 -13.09
CA THR A 289 1.50 -20.67 -13.07
C THR A 289 1.92 -21.13 -14.46
N GLN A 290 1.17 -20.73 -15.50
CA GLN A 290 1.37 -21.21 -16.87
C GLN A 290 2.29 -20.30 -17.69
N VAL A 291 2.70 -19.16 -17.13
CA VAL A 291 3.48 -18.14 -17.85
C VAL A 291 4.81 -17.94 -17.14
N TYR A 292 5.90 -17.94 -17.92
CA TYR A 292 7.26 -17.91 -17.41
C TYR A 292 8.03 -16.70 -17.91
N LEU A 293 8.89 -16.17 -17.03
CA LEU A 293 9.97 -15.27 -17.40
C LEU A 293 11.25 -16.09 -17.60
N THR A 294 12.00 -15.75 -18.65
CA THR A 294 13.41 -16.15 -18.77
C THR A 294 14.26 -15.44 -17.73
N GLU A 295 15.42 -16.00 -17.39
CA GLU A 295 16.38 -15.34 -16.49
C GLU A 295 16.71 -13.92 -16.95
N HIS A 296 16.89 -13.71 -18.27
CA HIS A 296 17.13 -12.39 -18.83
C HIS A 296 15.95 -11.43 -18.57
N GLN A 297 14.72 -11.86 -18.84
CA GLN A 297 13.53 -11.02 -18.58
C GLN A 297 13.35 -10.72 -17.10
N PHE A 298 13.62 -11.68 -16.22
CA PHE A 298 13.58 -11.45 -14.77
C PHE A 298 14.66 -10.43 -14.35
N ALA A 299 15.89 -10.58 -14.84
CA ALA A 299 16.96 -9.62 -14.57
C ALA A 299 16.62 -8.20 -15.06
N GLN A 300 16.02 -8.07 -16.26
CA GLN A 300 15.52 -6.78 -16.75
C GLN A 300 14.42 -6.22 -15.85
N LEU A 301 13.46 -7.05 -15.44
CA LEU A 301 12.38 -6.64 -14.53
C LEU A 301 12.93 -6.08 -13.22
N ILE A 302 13.89 -6.75 -12.60
CA ILE A 302 14.54 -6.28 -11.37
C ILE A 302 15.33 -4.99 -11.61
N GLY A 303 16.11 -4.91 -12.69
CA GLY A 303 16.87 -3.72 -13.05
C GLY A 303 15.98 -2.49 -13.28
N LYS A 304 14.93 -2.66 -14.08
CA LYS A 304 13.92 -1.61 -14.36
C LYS A 304 13.16 -1.21 -13.11
N SER A 305 12.85 -2.16 -12.22
CA SER A 305 12.18 -1.88 -10.95
C SER A 305 13.01 -0.95 -10.05
N ARG A 306 14.33 -1.09 -10.03
CA ARG A 306 15.22 -0.14 -9.35
C ARG A 306 15.23 1.23 -10.03
N LEU A 307 15.33 1.27 -11.36
CA LEU A 307 15.31 2.53 -12.11
C LEU A 307 13.97 3.27 -11.98
N TYR A 308 12.85 2.56 -11.84
CA TYR A 308 11.50 3.10 -11.75
C TYR A 308 11.33 4.13 -10.62
N GLN A 309 12.06 3.97 -9.51
CA GLN A 309 12.01 4.88 -8.38
C GLN A 309 12.69 6.23 -8.68
N HIS A 310 13.63 6.25 -9.63
CA HIS A 310 14.40 7.42 -10.01
C HIS A 310 13.90 8.11 -11.28
N LEU A 311 12.86 7.57 -11.92
CA LEU A 311 12.32 8.15 -13.15
C LEU A 311 11.78 9.57 -12.92
N PRO A 312 11.99 10.48 -13.89
CA PRO A 312 11.31 11.77 -13.92
C PRO A 312 9.78 11.59 -13.85
N LYS A 313 9.10 12.46 -13.11
CA LYS A 313 7.65 12.36 -12.87
C LYS A 313 6.84 12.19 -14.16
N PHE A 314 7.20 12.91 -15.22
CA PHE A 314 6.52 12.87 -16.51
C PHE A 314 6.63 11.52 -17.22
N GLU A 315 7.80 10.88 -17.17
CA GLU A 315 8.00 9.55 -17.77
C GLU A 315 7.30 8.48 -16.93
N LYS A 316 7.41 8.59 -15.60
CA LYS A 316 6.81 7.65 -14.66
C LYS A 316 5.29 7.55 -14.79
N GLN A 317 4.60 8.66 -15.13
CA GLN A 317 3.15 8.67 -15.35
C GLN A 317 2.68 7.78 -16.50
N ARG A 318 3.56 7.45 -17.46
CA ARG A 318 3.23 6.59 -18.61
C ARG A 318 3.51 5.12 -18.35
N ILE A 319 4.16 4.80 -17.24
CA ILE A 319 4.56 3.45 -16.86
C ILE A 319 3.64 3.00 -15.72
N PRO A 320 3.15 1.75 -15.74
CA PRO A 320 2.32 1.22 -14.67
C PRO A 320 2.95 1.40 -13.28
N LEU A 321 2.10 1.53 -12.27
CA LEU A 321 2.55 1.71 -10.89
C LEU A 321 3.28 0.45 -10.40
N LEU A 322 4.50 0.66 -9.91
CA LEU A 322 5.21 -0.32 -9.09
C LEU A 322 5.41 0.27 -7.69
N ASN A 323 4.61 -0.20 -6.73
CA ASN A 323 4.58 0.31 -5.35
C ASN A 323 5.59 -0.40 -4.42
N PHE A 324 6.77 -0.74 -4.95
CA PHE A 324 7.82 -1.44 -4.22
C PHE A 324 9.08 -0.58 -4.13
N ASN A 325 9.74 -0.62 -2.97
CA ASN A 325 10.97 0.13 -2.69
C ASN A 325 12.21 -0.74 -2.97
N ASP A 326 13.40 -0.12 -2.93
CA ASP A 326 14.65 -0.82 -3.22
C ASP A 326 14.92 -2.01 -2.28
N SER A 327 14.54 -1.90 -1.00
CA SER A 327 14.69 -2.99 -0.04
C SER A 327 13.85 -4.21 -0.43
N HIS A 328 12.61 -3.99 -0.90
CA HIS A 328 11.77 -5.07 -1.41
C HIS A 328 12.37 -5.67 -2.69
N ILE A 329 12.80 -4.84 -3.65
CA ILE A 329 13.41 -5.32 -4.89
C ILE A 329 14.69 -6.12 -4.62
N ASN A 330 15.49 -5.70 -3.64
CA ASN A 330 16.67 -6.45 -3.21
C ASN A 330 16.31 -7.81 -2.60
N THR A 331 15.24 -7.85 -1.80
CA THR A 331 14.73 -9.10 -1.21
C THR A 331 14.28 -10.05 -2.31
N ILE A 332 13.48 -9.58 -3.27
CA ILE A 332 13.02 -10.38 -4.42
C ILE A 332 14.20 -10.91 -5.25
N ALA A 333 15.22 -10.08 -5.48
CA ALA A 333 16.39 -10.48 -6.25
C ALA A 333 17.21 -11.58 -5.55
N LYS A 334 17.31 -11.53 -4.21
CA LYS A 334 17.93 -12.58 -3.40
C LYS A 334 17.09 -13.86 -3.43
N ASP A 335 15.79 -13.72 -3.13
CA ASP A 335 14.85 -14.83 -2.98
C ASP A 335 14.61 -15.58 -4.32
N TYR A 336 14.81 -14.93 -5.46
CA TYR A 336 14.86 -15.59 -6.77
C TYR A 336 15.88 -16.76 -6.84
N TYR A 337 17.00 -16.66 -6.12
CA TYR A 337 18.02 -17.71 -6.05
C TYR A 337 17.87 -18.61 -4.81
N GLU A 338 17.40 -18.05 -3.69
CA GLU A 338 17.55 -18.67 -2.38
C GLU A 338 16.22 -19.10 -1.72
N ASP A 339 15.07 -18.63 -2.23
CA ASP A 339 13.77 -18.97 -1.61
C ASP A 339 13.45 -20.46 -1.75
N GLN A 340 12.96 -21.06 -0.68
CA GLN A 340 12.72 -22.51 -0.66
C GLN A 340 11.49 -22.94 -1.47
N ASN A 341 10.55 -22.03 -1.71
CA ASN A 341 9.25 -22.34 -2.30
C ASN A 341 9.01 -21.66 -3.65
N PHE A 342 9.63 -20.50 -3.88
CA PHE A 342 9.36 -19.62 -5.02
C PHE A 342 10.62 -19.22 -5.79
N SER A 343 11.74 -19.92 -5.59
CA SER A 343 12.96 -19.70 -6.38
C SER A 343 12.78 -20.11 -7.84
N ARG A 344 13.70 -19.65 -8.67
CA ARG A 344 13.83 -20.08 -10.07
C ARG A 344 13.96 -21.60 -10.23
N MET A 345 13.63 -22.05 -11.42
CA MET A 345 13.92 -23.40 -11.93
C MET A 345 15.42 -23.56 -12.24
N GLU A 346 15.87 -24.80 -12.41
CA GLU A 346 17.28 -25.12 -12.73
C GLU A 346 17.79 -24.44 -14.02
N ASP A 347 16.90 -24.24 -15.00
CA ASP A 347 17.21 -23.56 -16.26
C ASP A 347 17.15 -22.02 -16.16
N GLY A 348 16.97 -21.48 -14.96
CA GLY A 348 16.88 -20.06 -14.69
C GLY A 348 15.53 -19.43 -15.01
N ARG A 349 14.50 -20.18 -15.41
CA ARG A 349 13.15 -19.62 -15.58
C ARG A 349 12.40 -19.52 -14.26
N ILE A 350 11.42 -18.64 -14.20
CA ILE A 350 10.50 -18.52 -13.06
C ILE A 350 9.09 -18.25 -13.57
N ASN A 351 8.07 -18.92 -13.02
CA ASN A 351 6.68 -18.64 -13.40
C ASN A 351 6.15 -17.39 -12.69
N LEU A 352 5.11 -16.77 -13.24
CA LEU A 352 4.57 -15.52 -12.69
C LEU A 352 3.85 -15.71 -11.35
N TRP A 353 3.42 -16.92 -11.01
CA TRP A 353 2.87 -17.22 -9.68
C TRP A 353 3.97 -17.13 -8.62
N ASP A 354 5.15 -17.65 -8.89
CA ASP A 354 6.30 -17.58 -7.98
C ASP A 354 6.81 -16.13 -7.89
N VAL A 355 6.91 -15.42 -9.02
CA VAL A 355 7.21 -13.97 -9.01
C VAL A 355 6.22 -13.21 -8.13
N PHE A 356 4.91 -13.42 -8.30
CA PHE A 356 3.89 -12.80 -7.46
C PHE A 356 4.08 -13.10 -5.97
N ASN A 357 4.43 -14.34 -5.62
CA ASN A 357 4.69 -14.73 -4.23
C ASN A 357 5.98 -14.09 -3.68
N LEU A 358 7.04 -13.93 -4.48
CA LEU A 358 8.24 -13.19 -4.08
C LEU A 358 7.92 -11.73 -3.75
N PHE A 359 7.08 -11.07 -4.57
CA PHE A 359 6.65 -9.69 -4.31
C PHE A 359 5.83 -9.57 -3.01
N THR A 360 4.85 -10.46 -2.82
CA THR A 360 4.01 -10.43 -1.61
C THR A 360 4.78 -10.84 -0.35
N GLN A 361 5.79 -11.70 -0.47
CA GLN A 361 6.68 -12.07 0.63
C GLN A 361 7.57 -10.90 1.06
N ALA A 362 8.20 -10.22 0.10
CA ALA A 362 8.97 -9.00 0.38
C ALA A 362 8.11 -7.92 1.05
N ASN A 363 6.82 -7.85 0.70
CA ASN A 363 5.87 -6.90 1.27
C ASN A 363 5.54 -7.12 2.76
N LYS A 364 5.85 -8.29 3.36
CA LYS A 364 5.65 -8.50 4.81
C LYS A 364 6.47 -7.55 5.70
N SER A 365 7.53 -6.99 5.12
CA SER A 365 8.37 -5.97 5.76
C SER A 365 7.79 -4.55 5.67
N SER A 366 6.63 -4.38 5.01
CA SER A 366 5.93 -3.10 4.93
C SER A 366 5.17 -2.76 6.21
N TYR A 367 5.04 -1.45 6.47
CA TYR A 367 4.11 -0.93 7.47
C TYR A 367 2.66 -1.25 7.10
N ILE A 368 1.83 -1.43 8.14
CA ILE A 368 0.37 -1.67 8.05
C ILE A 368 -0.29 -0.74 7.01
N ASP A 369 0.06 0.55 6.99
CA ASP A 369 -0.54 1.57 6.13
C ASP A 369 -0.41 1.31 4.62
N THR A 370 0.59 0.53 4.21
CA THR A 370 0.91 0.30 2.78
C THR A 370 0.80 -1.18 2.39
N PHE A 371 0.56 -2.06 3.37
CA PHE A 371 0.61 -3.50 3.20
C PHE A 371 -0.43 -3.99 2.18
N LEU A 372 -1.70 -3.59 2.34
CA LEU A 372 -2.78 -4.05 1.46
C LEU A 372 -2.62 -3.50 0.02
N ASP A 373 -2.31 -2.22 -0.11
CA ASP A 373 -2.15 -1.56 -1.44
C ASP A 373 -1.01 -2.21 -2.24
N ARG A 374 0.08 -2.60 -1.56
CA ARG A 374 1.20 -3.31 -2.18
C ARG A 374 0.85 -4.75 -2.57
N ASN A 375 0.04 -5.45 -1.78
CA ASN A 375 -0.44 -6.79 -2.15
C ASN A 375 -1.34 -6.74 -3.39
N LEU A 376 -2.26 -5.78 -3.46
CA LEU A 376 -3.06 -5.55 -4.66
C LEU A 376 -2.17 -5.18 -5.85
N ASN A 377 -1.25 -4.24 -5.66
CA ASN A 377 -0.33 -3.84 -6.73
C ASN A 377 0.54 -5.00 -7.22
N ALA A 378 0.99 -5.91 -6.34
CA ALA A 378 1.73 -7.11 -6.76
C ALA A 378 0.90 -8.00 -7.70
N PHE A 379 -0.38 -8.19 -7.40
CA PHE A 379 -1.28 -9.00 -8.22
C PHE A 379 -1.53 -8.33 -9.58
N GLU A 380 -1.90 -7.04 -9.57
CA GLU A 380 -2.10 -6.26 -10.79
C GLU A 380 -0.85 -6.17 -11.65
N PHE A 381 0.32 -6.00 -11.02
CA PHE A 381 1.61 -5.98 -11.69
C PHE A 381 1.91 -7.32 -12.35
N SER A 382 1.69 -8.43 -11.66
CA SER A 382 1.91 -9.78 -12.19
C SER A 382 1.00 -10.07 -13.39
N LYS A 383 -0.28 -9.69 -13.31
CA LYS A 383 -1.21 -9.75 -14.46
C LYS A 383 -0.79 -8.80 -15.60
N GLY A 384 -0.25 -7.64 -15.28
CA GLY A 384 0.27 -6.67 -16.26
C GLY A 384 1.47 -7.22 -17.03
N VAL A 385 2.42 -7.84 -16.33
CA VAL A 385 3.57 -8.55 -16.92
C VAL A 385 3.10 -9.74 -17.75
N GLN A 386 2.14 -10.53 -17.27
CA GLN A 386 1.52 -11.62 -18.04
C GLN A 386 0.98 -11.13 -19.39
N LYS A 387 0.27 -9.99 -19.40
CA LYS A 387 -0.24 -9.38 -20.63
C LYS A 387 0.88 -8.89 -21.54
N ALA A 388 1.94 -8.29 -20.99
CA ALA A 388 3.09 -7.77 -21.76
C ALA A 388 3.89 -8.85 -22.49
N LEU A 389 3.88 -10.09 -22.00
CA LEU A 389 4.52 -11.23 -22.67
C LEU A 389 3.76 -11.68 -23.91
N ASN A 390 2.44 -11.49 -23.94
CA ASN A 390 1.58 -11.94 -25.03
C ASN A 390 1.24 -10.82 -26.03
N CYS A 391 1.20 -9.57 -25.59
CA CYS A 391 0.72 -8.42 -26.35
C CYS A 391 1.47 -7.14 -25.96
N SER A 392 1.37 -6.10 -26.81
CA SER A 392 1.87 -4.76 -26.48
C SER A 392 1.11 -4.18 -25.28
N SER A 393 1.86 -3.80 -24.25
CA SER A 393 1.38 -3.31 -22.98
C SER A 393 2.35 -2.27 -22.41
N PRO A 394 1.89 -1.26 -21.65
CA PRO A 394 2.80 -0.36 -20.93
C PRO A 394 3.76 -1.09 -19.99
N TYR A 395 3.41 -2.30 -19.55
CA TYR A 395 4.26 -3.17 -18.73
C TYR A 395 5.49 -3.71 -19.47
N ASN A 396 5.54 -3.64 -20.82
CA ASN A 396 6.73 -4.03 -21.58
C ASN A 396 7.97 -3.22 -21.17
N TRP A 397 7.82 -1.99 -20.65
CA TRP A 397 8.96 -1.22 -20.14
C TRP A 397 9.77 -1.96 -19.08
N PHE A 398 9.13 -2.80 -18.26
CA PHE A 398 9.81 -3.61 -17.25
C PHE A 398 10.54 -4.83 -17.84
N LEU A 399 10.23 -5.24 -19.07
CA LEU A 399 10.81 -6.43 -19.71
C LEU A 399 11.82 -6.11 -20.82
N SER A 400 11.84 -4.86 -21.30
CA SER A 400 12.62 -4.40 -22.46
C SER A 400 14.01 -3.87 -22.14
#